data_AF-A0A350WUE6-F1
#
_entry.id   AF-A0A350WUE6-F1
#
_cell.length_a   1.000
_cell.length_b   1.000
_cell.length_c   1.000
_cell.angle_alpha   90.00
_cell.angle_beta   90.00
_cell.angle_gamma   90.00
#
_symmetry.space_group_name_H-M   'P 1'
#
loop_
_entity.id
_entity.type
_entity.pdbx_description
1 polymer ?
#
loop_
_entity_poly.entity_id
_entity_poly.type
_entity_poly.pdbx_seq_one_letter_code
_entity_poly.pdbx_strand_id
1 'polypeptide(L)'
;MPTPIKATAKGGIAASKSGAVSYVKFSDKLTTSINDIAKIIEQHKEMIDSIQEVALELTSSIGSLHVLTVKYARTANQILDVLLPILKNLPVVPKNVMQLLVNLESITQKIIDNETNTSKTITEVQSGLKTGDVNKLKAHAGQMQSLTRTISSIIPKQ
;
A
#
# COMPACT_ATOMS: atom_id res chain seq x y z
N MET A 1 -72.23 1.93 46.86
CA MET A 1 -73.12 0.75 46.95
C MET A 1 -72.62 -0.34 45.99
N PRO A 2 -73.03 -1.61 46.14
CA PRO A 2 -72.09 -2.74 46.12
C PRO A 2 -71.92 -3.49 44.78
N THR A 3 -70.92 -4.38 44.76
CA THR A 3 -70.69 -5.45 43.78
C THR A 3 -71.70 -6.60 43.92
N PRO A 4 -71.75 -7.52 42.92
CA PRO A 4 -71.78 -8.94 43.26
C PRO A 4 -70.79 -9.84 42.50
N ILE A 5 -70.68 -11.09 42.97
CA ILE A 5 -69.71 -12.15 42.63
C ILE A 5 -70.40 -13.53 42.86
N LYS A 6 -69.94 -14.74 42.45
CA LYS A 6 -68.69 -15.27 41.87
C LYS A 6 -68.97 -16.66 41.24
N ALA A 7 -68.86 -16.85 39.92
CA ALA A 7 -68.89 -18.20 39.33
C ALA A 7 -68.39 -18.26 37.86
N THR A 8 -67.67 -19.29 37.38
CA THR A 8 -66.86 -20.37 38.02
C THR A 8 -65.91 -20.93 36.95
N ALA A 9 -64.76 -21.48 37.36
CA ALA A 9 -63.78 -22.02 36.42
C ALA A 9 -64.14 -23.42 35.87
N LYS A 10 -63.98 -23.60 34.55
CA LYS A 10 -63.45 -24.79 33.87
C LYS A 10 -62.58 -24.26 32.74
N GLY A 11 -61.30 -24.62 32.60
CA GLY A 11 -60.80 -25.99 32.64
C GLY A 11 -60.51 -26.41 31.21
N GLY A 12 -59.49 -25.78 30.61
CA GLY A 12 -59.17 -25.93 29.19
C GLY A 12 -57.72 -25.55 28.93
N ILE A 13 -56.83 -26.55 28.97
CA ILE A 13 -55.41 -26.38 28.68
C ILE A 13 -55.26 -26.21 27.16
N ALA A 14 -55.41 -24.98 26.67
CA ALA A 14 -54.92 -24.62 25.36
C ALA A 14 -53.40 -24.52 25.48
N ALA A 15 -52.72 -25.64 25.20
CA ALA A 15 -51.27 -25.71 25.26
C ALA A 15 -50.66 -24.54 24.49
N SER A 16 -49.74 -23.82 25.15
CA SER A 16 -48.73 -23.07 24.42
C SER A 16 -48.13 -24.03 23.39
N LYS A 17 -48.22 -23.70 22.10
CA LYS A 17 -47.44 -24.43 21.10
C LYS A 17 -45.98 -24.17 21.43
N SER A 18 -45.38 -25.08 22.20
CA SER A 18 -43.94 -25.18 22.41
C SER A 18 -43.27 -24.94 21.08
N GLY A 19 -42.28 -24.04 21.09
CA GLY A 19 -41.76 -23.43 19.88
C GLY A 19 -41.58 -24.45 18.78
N ALA A 20 -42.17 -24.17 17.61
CA ALA A 20 -41.84 -24.91 16.41
C ALA A 20 -40.34 -24.68 16.17
N VAL A 21 -39.53 -25.62 16.66
CA VAL A 21 -38.12 -25.72 16.32
C VAL A 21 -38.13 -25.98 14.82
N SER A 22 -37.98 -24.89 14.06
CA SER A 22 -37.93 -24.94 12.60
C SER A 22 -36.91 -26.01 12.26
N TYR A 23 -37.34 -27.08 11.60
CA TYR A 23 -36.45 -28.18 11.27
C TYR A 23 -35.49 -27.68 10.19
N VAL A 24 -34.37 -27.11 10.65
CA VAL A 24 -33.39 -26.49 9.79
C VAL A 24 -32.69 -27.60 9.04
N LYS A 25 -33.06 -27.82 7.77
CA LYS A 25 -32.37 -28.79 6.94
C LYS A 25 -30.91 -28.35 6.81
N PHE A 26 -30.01 -29.28 7.09
CA PHE A 26 -28.57 -29.04 7.01
C PHE A 26 -28.15 -28.62 5.58
N SER A 27 -28.84 -29.13 4.55
CA SER A 27 -28.71 -28.70 3.15
C SER A 27 -28.92 -27.20 2.96
N ASP A 28 -29.93 -26.64 3.62
CA ASP A 28 -30.36 -25.26 3.39
C ASP A 28 -29.35 -24.32 4.09
N LYS A 29 -28.88 -24.68 5.29
CA LYS A 29 -27.77 -24.01 5.97
C LYS A 29 -26.47 -24.08 5.15
N LEU A 30 -26.11 -25.24 4.62
CA LEU A 30 -24.92 -25.41 3.79
C LEU A 30 -25.00 -24.58 2.50
N THR A 31 -26.18 -24.53 1.87
CA THR A 31 -26.43 -23.74 0.65
C THR A 31 -26.35 -22.24 0.93
N THR A 32 -26.92 -21.76 2.05
CA THR A 32 -26.73 -20.37 2.50
C THR A 32 -25.25 -20.08 2.74
N SER A 33 -24.51 -20.93 3.46
CA SER A 33 -23.08 -20.73 3.70
C SER A 33 -22.23 -20.72 2.43
N ILE A 34 -22.56 -21.55 1.43
CA ILE A 34 -21.86 -21.53 0.12
C ILE A 34 -22.15 -20.22 -0.63
N ASN A 35 -23.40 -19.74 -0.62
CA ASN A 35 -23.76 -18.46 -1.24
C ASN A 35 -23.10 -17.27 -0.52
N ASP A 36 -23.01 -17.31 0.82
CA ASP A 36 -22.31 -16.29 1.61
C ASP A 36 -20.80 -16.29 1.30
N ILE A 37 -20.17 -17.48 1.20
CA ILE A 37 -18.77 -17.62 0.77
C ILE A 37 -18.57 -17.08 -0.65
N ALA A 38 -19.45 -17.41 -1.60
CA ALA A 38 -19.38 -16.90 -2.97
C ALA A 38 -19.49 -15.36 -3.03
N LYS A 39 -20.39 -14.78 -2.22
CA LYS A 39 -20.54 -13.32 -2.10
C LYS A 39 -19.31 -12.66 -1.48
N ILE A 40 -18.72 -13.25 -0.44
CA ILE A 40 -17.48 -12.77 0.19
C ILE A 40 -16.31 -12.86 -0.80
N ILE A 41 -16.24 -13.90 -1.63
CA ILE A 41 -15.21 -14.04 -2.67
C ILE A 41 -15.33 -12.91 -3.71
N GLU A 42 -16.53 -12.59 -4.19
CA GLU A 42 -16.72 -11.51 -5.17
C GLU A 42 -16.37 -10.14 -4.56
N GLN A 43 -16.76 -9.88 -3.30
CA GLN A 43 -16.38 -8.65 -2.58
C GLN A 43 -14.86 -8.54 -2.37
N HIS A 44 -14.19 -9.66 -2.06
CA HIS A 44 -12.73 -9.68 -1.95
C HIS A 44 -12.05 -9.48 -3.30
N LYS A 45 -12.62 -9.98 -4.40
CA LYS A 45 -12.13 -9.74 -5.76
C LYS A 45 -12.20 -8.25 -6.13
N GLU A 46 -13.35 -7.60 -5.97
CA GLU A 46 -13.50 -6.15 -6.22
C GLU A 46 -12.49 -5.31 -5.40
N MET A 47 -12.26 -5.70 -4.14
CA MET A 47 -11.26 -5.08 -3.28
C MET A 47 -9.81 -5.34 -3.75
N ILE A 48 -9.49 -6.55 -4.20
CA ILE A 48 -8.15 -6.88 -4.73
C ILE A 48 -7.88 -6.12 -6.03
N ASP A 49 -8.86 -6.07 -6.94
CA ASP A 49 -8.78 -5.32 -8.20
C ASP A 49 -8.55 -3.82 -7.91
N SER A 50 -9.28 -3.25 -6.94
CA SER A 50 -9.11 -1.87 -6.48
C SER A 50 -7.71 -1.61 -5.88
N ILE A 51 -7.19 -2.54 -5.06
CA ILE A 51 -5.83 -2.46 -4.50
C ILE A 51 -4.78 -2.53 -5.61
N GLN A 52 -4.99 -3.38 -6.62
CA GLN A 52 -4.09 -3.53 -7.76
C GLN A 52 -4.06 -2.26 -8.61
N GLU A 53 -5.21 -1.65 -8.89
CA GLU A 53 -5.31 -0.39 -9.66
C GLU A 53 -4.65 0.78 -8.92
N VAL A 54 -4.92 0.95 -7.62
CA VAL A 54 -4.26 1.96 -6.77
C VAL A 54 -2.75 1.70 -6.68
N ALA A 55 -2.30 0.44 -6.58
CA ALA A 55 -0.88 0.11 -6.58
C ALA A 55 -0.19 0.39 -7.93
N LEU A 56 -0.90 0.22 -9.05
CA LEU A 56 -0.39 0.58 -10.38
C LEU A 56 -0.23 2.09 -10.54
N GLU A 57 -1.21 2.87 -10.09
CA GLU A 57 -1.17 4.34 -10.14
C GLU A 57 -0.09 4.92 -9.22
N LEU A 58 0.06 4.36 -8.01
CA LEU A 58 1.17 4.68 -7.10
C LEU A 58 2.53 4.33 -7.72
N THR A 59 2.66 3.16 -8.35
CA THR A 59 3.90 2.74 -9.02
C THR A 59 4.25 3.66 -10.19
N SER A 60 3.25 4.07 -10.98
CA SER A 60 3.39 5.04 -12.07
C SER A 60 3.79 6.43 -11.58
N SER A 61 3.19 6.88 -10.48
CA SER A 61 3.51 8.14 -9.81
C SER A 61 4.94 8.15 -9.25
N ILE A 62 5.35 7.06 -8.59
CA ILE A 62 6.73 6.88 -8.11
C ILE A 62 7.72 6.88 -9.27
N GLY A 63 7.40 6.22 -10.38
CA GLY A 63 8.24 6.23 -11.59
C GLY A 63 8.41 7.63 -12.17
N SER A 64 7.32 8.38 -12.27
CA SER A 64 7.35 9.78 -12.74
C SER A 64 8.20 10.66 -11.82
N LEU A 65 7.97 10.60 -10.50
CA LEU A 65 8.76 11.32 -9.51
C LEU A 65 10.24 10.95 -9.58
N HIS A 66 10.57 9.66 -9.71
CA HIS A 66 11.94 9.20 -9.81
C HIS A 66 12.65 9.75 -11.06
N VAL A 67 12.00 9.73 -12.23
CA VAL A 67 12.55 10.33 -13.47
C VAL A 67 12.81 11.83 -13.30
N LEU A 68 11.89 12.56 -12.66
CA LEU A 68 12.12 13.98 -12.33
C LEU A 68 13.31 14.14 -11.38
N THR A 69 13.37 13.35 -10.30
CA THR A 69 14.45 13.40 -9.30
C THR A 69 15.82 13.14 -9.94
N VAL A 70 15.95 12.12 -10.81
CA VAL A 70 17.22 11.84 -11.49
C VAL A 70 17.56 12.95 -12.49
N LYS A 71 16.58 13.53 -13.21
CA LYS A 71 16.82 14.67 -14.09
C LYS A 71 17.38 15.87 -13.32
N TYR A 72 16.79 16.23 -12.18
CA TYR A 72 17.30 17.30 -11.33
C TYR A 72 18.66 16.96 -10.70
N ALA A 73 18.88 15.70 -10.31
CA ALA A 73 20.18 15.24 -9.80
C ALA A 73 21.28 15.39 -10.86
N ARG A 74 21.04 15.00 -12.12
CA ARG A 74 21.98 15.23 -13.24
C ARG A 74 22.29 16.72 -13.42
N THR A 75 21.28 17.59 -13.42
CA THR A 75 21.49 19.04 -13.56
C THR A 75 22.30 19.61 -12.40
N ALA A 76 22.02 19.19 -11.16
CA ALA A 76 22.80 19.58 -10.00
C ALA A 76 24.25 19.08 -10.09
N ASN A 77 24.49 17.84 -10.54
CA ASN A 77 25.82 17.29 -10.75
C ASN A 77 26.61 18.12 -11.79
N GLN A 78 26.00 18.40 -12.95
CA GLN A 78 26.62 19.23 -14.01
C GLN A 78 26.99 20.64 -13.51
N ILE A 79 26.17 21.23 -12.63
CA ILE A 79 26.47 22.52 -11.99
C ILE A 79 27.65 22.39 -11.00
N LEU A 80 27.68 21.31 -10.21
CA LEU A 80 28.78 21.00 -9.28
C LEU A 80 30.10 20.76 -10.02
N ASP A 81 30.09 20.02 -11.13
CA ASP A 81 31.25 19.73 -11.98
C ASP A 81 31.92 21.03 -12.49
N VAL A 82 31.13 22.09 -12.74
CA VAL A 82 31.62 23.42 -13.15
C VAL A 82 32.04 24.28 -11.96
N LEU A 83 31.29 24.26 -10.85
CA LEU A 83 31.54 25.12 -9.69
C LEU A 83 32.68 24.64 -8.79
N LEU A 84 32.83 23.33 -8.57
CA LEU A 84 33.82 22.76 -7.67
C LEU A 84 35.26 23.11 -8.07
N PRO A 85 35.68 23.05 -9.35
CA PRO A 85 37.02 23.48 -9.76
C PRO A 85 37.27 24.98 -9.51
N ILE A 86 36.27 25.83 -9.77
CA ILE A 86 36.36 27.28 -9.54
C ILE A 86 36.55 27.55 -8.05
N LEU A 87 35.72 26.94 -7.20
CA LEU A 87 35.76 27.13 -5.75
C LEU A 87 37.02 26.52 -5.11
N LYS A 88 37.57 25.43 -5.64
CA LYS A 88 38.87 24.88 -5.19
C LYS A 88 40.05 25.81 -5.51
N ASN A 89 39.92 26.65 -6.54
CA ASN A 89 40.94 27.62 -6.93
C ASN A 89 40.78 29.00 -6.25
N LEU A 90 39.70 29.25 -5.48
CA LEU A 90 39.56 30.46 -4.67
C LEU A 90 40.30 30.30 -3.32
N PRO A 91 41.15 31.27 -2.91
CA PRO A 91 41.91 31.18 -1.66
C PRO A 91 41.07 31.30 -0.38
N VAL A 92 39.79 31.69 -0.47
CA VAL A 92 38.91 31.91 0.68
C VAL A 92 37.52 31.29 0.43
N VAL A 93 37.43 29.95 0.47
CA VAL A 93 36.14 29.24 0.53
C VAL A 93 35.97 28.58 1.90
N PRO A 94 34.88 28.85 2.65
CA PRO A 94 34.62 28.19 3.93
C PRO A 94 34.50 26.67 3.77
N LYS A 95 35.17 25.90 4.64
CA LYS A 95 35.16 24.43 4.61
C LYS A 95 33.75 23.84 4.58
N ASN A 96 32.82 24.44 5.31
CA ASN A 96 31.41 24.03 5.37
C ASN A 96 30.71 24.10 4.01
N VAL A 97 31.04 25.10 3.18
CA VAL A 97 30.47 25.27 1.82
C VAL A 97 31.04 24.21 0.89
N MET A 98 32.36 24.00 0.92
CA MET A 98 33.03 22.96 0.12
C MET A 98 32.50 21.56 0.48
N GLN A 99 32.33 21.27 1.77
CA GLN A 99 31.79 20.00 2.25
C GLN A 99 30.32 19.81 1.89
N LEU A 100 29.50 20.87 1.92
CA LEU A 100 28.12 20.81 1.46
C LEU A 100 28.04 20.49 -0.04
N LEU A 101 28.90 21.08 -0.87
CA LEU A 101 28.93 20.81 -2.31
C LEU A 101 29.38 19.37 -2.63
N VAL A 102 30.43 18.86 -1.95
CA VAL A 102 30.88 17.47 -2.09
C VAL A 102 29.83 16.47 -1.58
N ASN A 103 29.11 16.81 -0.50
CA ASN A 103 27.97 16.00 -0.04
C ASN A 103 26.83 16.01 -1.07
N LEU A 104 26.56 17.16 -1.69
CA LEU A 104 25.53 17.30 -2.73
C LEU A 104 25.89 16.44 -3.95
N GLU A 105 27.14 16.51 -4.42
CA GLU A 105 27.72 15.66 -5.48
C GLU A 105 27.57 14.17 -5.16
N SER A 106 27.93 13.75 -3.94
CA SER A 106 27.77 12.35 -3.51
C SER A 106 26.31 11.89 -3.52
N ILE A 107 25.36 12.77 -3.17
CA ILE A 107 23.94 12.46 -3.16
C ILE A 107 23.38 12.42 -4.59
N THR A 108 23.72 13.40 -5.44
CA THR A 108 23.27 13.45 -6.83
C THR A 108 23.79 12.25 -7.61
N GLN A 109 25.07 11.89 -7.43
CA GLN A 109 25.66 10.73 -8.08
C GLN A 109 24.99 9.43 -7.64
N LYS A 110 24.74 9.22 -6.33
CA LYS A 110 24.00 8.03 -5.83
C LYS A 110 22.57 7.91 -6.38
N ILE A 111 21.92 9.03 -6.68
CA ILE A 111 20.60 9.07 -7.31
C ILE A 111 20.71 8.65 -8.79
N ILE A 112 21.71 9.16 -9.51
CA ILE A 112 21.97 8.85 -10.92
C ILE A 112 22.38 7.37 -11.08
N ASP A 113 23.32 6.88 -10.28
CA ASP A 113 23.83 5.50 -10.34
C ASP A 113 22.73 4.46 -10.10
N ASN A 114 21.72 4.80 -9.29
CA ASN A 114 20.58 3.92 -8.99
C ASN A 114 19.40 4.06 -9.98
N GLU A 115 19.44 4.96 -10.97
CA GLU A 115 18.35 5.18 -11.92
C GLU A 115 17.96 3.88 -12.63
N THR A 116 18.91 3.18 -13.24
CA THR A 116 18.67 1.96 -14.01
C THR A 116 18.04 0.87 -13.14
N ASN A 117 18.55 0.67 -11.93
CA ASN A 117 18.04 -0.33 -10.99
C ASN A 117 16.62 0.02 -10.51
N THR A 118 16.38 1.29 -10.22
CA THR A 118 15.08 1.78 -9.73
C THR A 118 14.03 1.70 -10.83
N SER A 119 14.33 2.20 -12.03
CA SER A 119 13.48 2.13 -13.23
C SER A 119 13.12 0.67 -13.59
N LYS A 120 14.10 -0.23 -13.51
CA LYS A 120 13.88 -1.67 -13.67
C LYS A 120 12.92 -2.22 -12.61
N THR A 121 13.16 -1.93 -11.33
CA THR A 121 12.30 -2.39 -10.22
C THR A 121 10.86 -1.86 -10.38
N ILE A 122 10.67 -0.60 -10.77
CA ILE A 122 9.35 0.00 -11.05
C ILE A 122 8.65 -0.75 -12.19
N THR A 123 9.36 -1.03 -13.28
CA THR A 123 8.83 -1.77 -14.43
C THR A 123 8.44 -3.20 -14.06
N GLU A 124 9.28 -3.88 -13.27
CA GLU A 124 9.04 -5.25 -12.80
C GLU A 124 7.86 -5.33 -11.81
N VAL A 125 7.72 -4.34 -10.91
CA VAL A 125 6.55 -4.21 -10.03
C VAL A 125 5.28 -3.93 -10.83
N GLN A 126 5.31 -2.99 -11.79
CA GLN A 126 4.15 -2.69 -12.64
C GLN A 126 3.75 -3.90 -13.50
N SER A 127 4.72 -4.68 -13.98
CA SER A 127 4.46 -5.95 -14.67
C SER A 127 3.83 -6.99 -13.73
N GLY A 128 4.40 -7.19 -12.54
CA GLY A 128 3.88 -8.14 -11.54
C GLY A 128 2.45 -7.82 -11.09
N LEU A 129 2.15 -6.52 -10.91
CA LEU A 129 0.80 -6.05 -10.60
C LEU A 129 -0.16 -6.32 -11.77
N LYS A 130 0.21 -5.95 -13.02
CA LYS A 130 -0.64 -6.20 -14.21
C LYS A 130 -0.92 -7.67 -14.47
N THR A 131 -0.01 -8.59 -14.13
CA THR A 131 -0.16 -10.02 -14.38
C THR A 131 -0.62 -10.83 -13.16
N GLY A 132 -0.90 -10.19 -12.01
CA GLY A 132 -1.21 -10.88 -10.76
C GLY A 132 -0.08 -11.81 -10.26
N ASP A 133 1.17 -11.58 -10.68
CA ASP A 133 2.29 -12.48 -10.42
C ASP A 133 2.89 -12.21 -9.03
N VAL A 134 2.30 -12.87 -8.04
CA VAL A 134 2.69 -12.76 -6.63
C VAL A 134 4.16 -13.14 -6.39
N ASN A 135 4.75 -14.00 -7.24
CA ASN A 135 6.15 -14.38 -7.09
C ASN A 135 7.09 -13.24 -7.51
N LYS A 136 6.79 -12.55 -8.61
CA LYS A 136 7.48 -11.29 -8.97
C LYS A 136 7.31 -10.24 -7.88
N LEU A 137 6.07 -9.98 -7.44
CA LEU A 137 5.80 -8.98 -6.39
C LEU A 137 6.60 -9.27 -5.11
N LYS A 138 6.67 -10.54 -4.69
CA LYS A 138 7.43 -10.97 -3.51
C LYS A 138 8.95 -10.86 -3.70
N ALA A 139 9.47 -11.12 -4.90
CA ALA A 139 10.89 -10.94 -5.22
C ALA A 139 11.30 -9.46 -5.22
N HIS A 140 10.49 -8.59 -5.83
CA HIS A 140 10.79 -7.16 -5.95
C HIS A 140 10.42 -6.35 -4.69
N ALA A 141 9.57 -6.87 -3.79
CA ALA A 141 9.31 -6.25 -2.49
C ALA A 141 10.60 -6.06 -1.66
N GLY A 142 11.53 -7.02 -1.71
CA GLY A 142 12.84 -6.89 -1.06
C GLY A 142 13.72 -5.79 -1.67
N GLN A 143 13.65 -5.62 -3.00
CA GLN A 143 14.36 -4.56 -3.73
C GLN A 143 13.76 -3.18 -3.43
N MET A 144 12.42 -3.05 -3.44
CA MET A 144 11.73 -1.84 -2.98
C MET A 144 12.09 -1.49 -1.54
N GLN A 145 12.16 -2.47 -0.63
CA GLN A 145 12.55 -2.21 0.76
C GLN A 145 14.00 -1.73 0.88
N SER A 146 14.91 -2.25 0.04
CA SER A 146 16.30 -1.78 -0.06
C SER A 146 16.39 -0.35 -0.64
N LEU A 147 15.62 -0.06 -1.69
CA LEU A 147 15.50 1.27 -2.29
C LEU A 147 14.93 2.27 -1.27
N THR A 148 13.86 1.92 -0.55
CA THR A 148 13.29 2.75 0.52
C THR A 148 14.32 3.03 1.61
N ARG A 149 15.08 2.02 2.08
CA ARG A 149 16.18 2.24 3.05
C ARG A 149 17.26 3.16 2.50
N THR A 150 17.61 3.01 1.23
CA THR A 150 18.61 3.86 0.55
C THR A 150 18.13 5.31 0.49
N ILE A 151 16.90 5.55 0.03
CA ILE A 151 16.27 6.88 0.00
C ILE A 151 16.14 7.46 1.41
N SER A 152 15.68 6.68 2.39
CA SER A 152 15.60 7.10 3.81
C SER A 152 16.97 7.39 4.45
N SER A 153 18.07 6.81 3.93
CA SER A 153 19.43 7.13 4.36
C SER A 153 20.01 8.39 3.70
N ILE A 154 19.40 8.82 2.59
CA ILE A 154 19.74 10.06 1.87
C ILE A 154 18.97 11.26 2.42
N ILE A 155 17.73 11.05 2.90
CA ILE A 155 16.96 12.07 3.61
C ILE A 155 17.62 12.33 4.97
N PRO A 156 18.08 13.58 5.25
CA PRO A 156 18.68 13.89 6.54
C PRO A 156 17.64 13.71 7.66
N LYS A 157 18.05 13.04 8.74
CA LYS A 157 17.26 12.99 9.97
C LYS A 157 17.14 14.41 10.52
N GLN A 158 15.92 14.84 10.83
CA GLN A 158 15.67 16.02 11.64
C GLN A 158 15.98 15.73 13.12
#